data_AF-A0A940CZJ4-F1
#
_entry.id   AF-A0A940CZJ4-F1
#
_cell.length_a   1.000
_cell.length_b   1.000
_cell.length_c   1.000
_cell.angle_alpha   90.00
_cell.angle_beta   90.00
_cell.angle_gamma   90.00
#
_symmetry.space_group_name_H-M   'P 1'
#
loop_
_entity.id
_entity.type
_entity.pdbx_description
1 polymer ?
#
loop_
_entity_poly.entity_id
_entity_poly.type
_entity_poly.pdbx_seq_one_letter_code
_entity_poly.pdbx_strand_id
1 'polypeptide(L)'
;MDLINFFNPLRYMSREEYADFWLRLFQTVFCGFWGKLLALSLFIIGLWFAIRRQRLRTAVIFYLLSFVLAYGGGVYKFLLKLFSSL
;
A
#
# COMPACT_ATOMS: atom_id res chain seq x y z
N MET A 1 0.64 -34.58 7.47
CA MET A 1 1.67 -33.54 7.29
C MET A 1 1.46 -32.85 5.93
N ASP A 2 0.20 -32.55 5.57
CA ASP A 2 -0.19 -32.33 4.16
C ASP A 2 -0.74 -30.93 3.88
N LEU A 3 -1.07 -30.18 4.93
CA LEU A 3 -1.57 -28.81 4.81
C LEU A 3 -0.53 -27.86 4.20
N ILE A 4 0.74 -27.98 4.60
CA ILE A 4 1.83 -27.15 4.06
C ILE A 4 2.05 -27.41 2.57
N ASN A 5 1.91 -28.67 2.12
CA ASN A 5 2.05 -29.05 0.72
C ASN A 5 0.81 -28.70 -0.12
N PHE A 6 -0.36 -28.59 0.51
CA PHE A 6 -1.58 -28.11 -0.14
C PHE A 6 -1.54 -26.59 -0.35
N PHE A 7 -1.01 -25.84 0.62
CA PHE A 7 -0.87 -24.38 0.51
C PHE A 7 0.34 -23.92 -0.30
N ASN A 8 1.23 -24.83 -0.74
CA ASN A 8 2.38 -24.46 -1.55
C ASN A 8 1.91 -24.03 -2.96
N PRO A 9 1.93 -22.72 -3.25
CA PRO A 9 1.27 -22.21 -4.45
C PRO A 9 2.18 -22.41 -5.69
N LEU A 10 3.47 -22.70 -5.48
CA LEU A 10 4.43 -23.11 -6.52
C LEU A 10 4.14 -24.50 -7.10
N ARG A 11 3.18 -25.25 -6.52
CA ARG A 11 2.71 -26.53 -7.05
C ARG A 11 1.68 -26.36 -8.16
N TYR A 12 0.98 -25.22 -8.18
CA TYR A 12 -0.12 -24.93 -9.09
C TYR A 12 0.19 -23.80 -10.08
N MET A 13 1.23 -23.01 -9.83
CA MET A 13 1.69 -21.97 -10.75
C MET A 13 3.21 -21.91 -10.83
N SER A 14 3.72 -21.38 -11.95
CA SER A 14 5.16 -21.14 -12.11
C SER A 14 5.65 -20.03 -11.16
N ARG A 15 6.95 -20.03 -10.86
CA ARG A 15 7.54 -19.02 -9.96
C ARG A 15 7.35 -17.59 -10.47
N GLU A 16 7.35 -17.41 -11.80
CA GLU A 16 7.15 -16.12 -12.47
C GLU A 16 5.71 -15.64 -12.33
N GLU A 17 4.73 -16.51 -12.58
CA GLU A 17 3.31 -16.20 -12.40
C GLU A 17 2.98 -15.85 -10.94
N TYR A 18 3.64 -16.48 -9.98
CA TYR A 18 3.47 -16.14 -8.56
C TYR A 18 3.97 -14.74 -8.23
N ALA A 19 5.15 -14.40 -8.72
CA ALA A 19 5.73 -13.07 -8.53
C ALA A 19 4.84 -12.01 -9.16
N ASP A 20 4.35 -12.24 -10.38
CA ASP A 20 3.46 -11.35 -11.10
C ASP A 20 2.10 -11.21 -10.44
N PHE A 21 1.54 -12.29 -9.89
CA PHE A 21 0.29 -12.25 -9.13
C PHE A 21 0.42 -11.31 -7.93
N TRP A 22 1.48 -11.47 -7.12
CA TRP A 22 1.73 -10.58 -5.99
C TRP A 22 2.00 -9.15 -6.42
N LEU A 23 2.76 -8.95 -7.50
CA LEU A 23 3.05 -7.63 -8.04
C LEU A 23 1.74 -6.91 -8.42
N ARG A 24 0.84 -7.59 -9.14
CA ARG A 24 -0.46 -7.03 -9.55
C ARG A 24 -1.39 -6.80 -8.36
N LEU A 25 -1.38 -7.69 -7.37
CA LEU A 25 -2.15 -7.52 -6.15
C LEU A 25 -1.66 -6.28 -5.39
N PHE A 26 -0.35 -6.15 -5.18
CA PHE A 26 0.24 -4.97 -4.54
C PHE A 26 -0.04 -3.70 -5.34
N GLN A 27 0.11 -3.74 -6.66
CA GLN A 27 -0.24 -2.60 -7.51
C GLN A 27 -1.72 -2.25 -7.41
N THR A 28 -2.62 -3.21 -7.28
CA THR A 28 -4.06 -2.92 -7.18
C THR A 28 -4.43 -2.35 -5.80
N VAL A 29 -3.86 -2.90 -4.73
CA VAL A 29 -4.16 -2.52 -3.34
C VAL A 29 -3.51 -1.17 -2.98
N PHE A 30 -2.26 -0.96 -3.37
CA PHE A 30 -1.49 0.22 -2.98
C PHE A 30 -1.38 1.29 -4.07
N CYS A 31 -1.60 0.94 -5.34
CA CYS A 31 -1.60 1.89 -6.45
C CYS A 31 -3.02 2.06 -7.04
N GLY A 32 -3.50 3.29 -7.13
CA GLY A 32 -4.80 3.59 -7.75
C GLY A 32 -5.92 3.81 -6.74
N PHE A 33 -7.09 3.16 -6.94
CA PHE A 33 -8.31 3.44 -6.17
C PHE A 33 -8.19 2.99 -4.71
N TRP A 34 -7.74 1.77 -4.46
CA TRP A 34 -7.64 1.21 -3.10
C TRP A 34 -6.59 1.93 -2.25
N GLY A 35 -5.47 2.33 -2.84
CA GLY A 35 -4.47 3.15 -2.15
C GLY A 35 -5.03 4.50 -1.70
N LYS A 36 -5.82 5.16 -2.57
CA LYS A 36 -6.52 6.41 -2.23
C LYS A 36 -7.59 6.20 -1.16
N LEU A 37 -8.35 5.10 -1.24
CA LEU A 37 -9.37 4.75 -0.26
C LEU A 37 -8.74 4.50 1.13
N LEU A 38 -7.64 3.75 1.18
CA LEU A 38 -6.88 3.51 2.40
C LEU A 38 -6.31 4.81 2.96
N ALA A 39 -5.70 5.64 2.11
CA ALA A 39 -5.19 6.96 2.53
C ALA A 39 -6.30 7.83 3.13
N LEU A 40 -7.48 7.89 2.51
CA LEU A 40 -8.62 8.63 3.03
C LEU A 40 -9.10 8.06 4.39
N SER A 41 -9.18 6.74 4.51
CA SER A 41 -9.58 6.10 5.77
C SER A 41 -8.60 6.41 6.91
N LEU A 42 -7.29 6.36 6.64
CA LEU A 42 -6.24 6.74 7.59
C LEU A 42 -6.31 8.22 7.96
N PHE A 43 -6.65 9.09 7.00
CA PHE A 43 -6.86 10.50 7.26
C PHE A 43 -8.05 10.73 8.20
N ILE A 44 -9.18 10.07 7.95
CA ILE A 44 -10.38 10.15 8.81
C ILE A 44 -10.07 9.63 10.23
N ILE A 45 -9.34 8.52 10.34
CA ILE A 45 -8.91 7.97 11.64
C ILE A 45 -7.98 8.96 12.36
N GLY A 46 -7.01 9.54 11.65
CA GLY A 46 -6.12 10.57 12.19
C GLY A 46 -6.92 11.77 12.73
N LEU A 47 -7.94 12.20 11.99
CA LEU A 47 -8.82 13.31 12.36
C LEU A 47 -9.66 12.97 13.60
N TRP A 48 -10.15 11.73 13.70
CA TRP A 48 -10.81 11.24 14.90
C TRP A 48 -9.89 11.25 16.12
N PHE A 49 -8.64 10.80 15.98
CA PHE A 49 -7.66 10.84 17.07
C PHE A 49 -7.26 12.27 17.48
N ALA A 50 -7.18 13.18 16.52
CA ALA A 50 -6.91 14.60 16.77
C ALA A 50 -8.05 15.24 17.57
N ILE A 51 -9.30 15.09 17.12
CA ILE A 51 -10.46 15.77 17.72
C ILE A 51 -10.93 15.08 19.01
N ARG A 52 -11.19 13.77 18.97
CA ARG A 52 -11.84 13.06 20.08
C ARG A 52 -10.88 12.62 21.17
N ARG A 53 -9.65 12.25 20.80
CA ARG A 53 -8.68 11.67 21.75
C ARG A 53 -7.63 12.69 22.19
N GLN A 54 -7.58 13.87 21.56
CA GLN A 54 -6.56 14.91 21.77
C GLN A 54 -5.12 14.39 21.71
N ARG A 55 -4.90 13.25 21.03
CA ARG A 55 -3.59 12.62 20.89
C ARG A 55 -2.97 13.05 19.57
N LEU A 56 -2.47 14.29 19.55
CA LEU A 56 -1.89 14.91 18.36
C LEU A 56 -0.73 14.09 17.78
N ARG A 57 0.13 13.50 18.61
CA ARG A 57 1.25 12.65 18.16
C ARG A 57 0.77 11.49 17.30
N THR A 58 -0.29 10.80 17.73
CA THR A 58 -0.85 9.66 17.00
C THR A 58 -1.53 10.11 15.71
N ALA A 59 -2.24 11.23 15.74
CA ALA A 59 -2.85 11.81 14.54
C ALA A 59 -1.82 12.18 13.47
N VAL A 60 -0.68 12.77 13.86
CA VAL A 60 0.43 13.10 12.94
C VAL A 60 0.97 11.86 12.25
N ILE A 61 1.15 10.74 12.97
CA ILE A 61 1.60 9.48 12.38
C ILE A 61 0.59 9.01 11.31
N PHE A 62 -0.70 9.04 11.62
CA PHE A 62 -1.75 8.66 10.67
C PHE A 62 -1.80 9.57 9.44
N TYR A 63 -1.58 10.87 9.61
CA TYR A 63 -1.53 11.81 8.48
C TYR A 63 -0.30 11.61 7.60
N LEU A 64 0.87 11.36 8.19
CA LEU A 64 2.07 11.02 7.42
C LEU A 64 1.87 9.72 6.63
N LEU A 65 1.28 8.69 7.26
CA LEU A 65 0.99 7.42 6.60
C LEU A 65 -0.02 7.59 5.45
N SER A 66 -1.07 8.38 5.67
CA SER A 66 -2.05 8.74 4.64
C SER A 66 -1.40 9.47 3.46
N PHE A 67 -0.52 10.44 3.75
CA PHE A 67 0.20 11.19 2.73
C PHE A 67 1.11 10.29 1.88
N VAL A 68 1.88 9.40 2.52
CA VAL A 68 2.73 8.43 1.82
C VAL A 68 1.90 7.49 0.94
N LEU A 69 0.73 7.04 1.39
CA LEU A 69 -0.13 6.17 0.58
C LEU A 69 -0.83 6.92 -0.57
N ALA A 70 -1.25 8.17 -0.34
CA ALA A 70 -1.91 8.98 -1.37
C ALA A 70 -0.95 9.38 -2.48
N TYR A 71 0.28 9.78 -2.11
CA TYR A 71 1.24 10.38 -3.05
C TYR A 71 2.40 9.45 -3.40
N GLY A 72 2.70 8.42 -2.61
CA GLY A 72 3.88 7.57 -2.79
C GLY A 72 3.95 6.93 -4.18
N GLY A 73 2.83 6.39 -4.69
CA GLY A 73 2.79 5.83 -6.06
C GLY A 73 2.98 6.89 -7.16
N GLY A 74 2.48 8.11 -6.95
CA GLY A 74 2.64 9.23 -7.89
C GLY A 74 4.06 9.80 -7.88
N VAL A 75 4.61 10.02 -6.69
CA VAL A 75 5.99 10.49 -6.47
C VAL A 75 6.99 9.49 -7.02
N TYR A 76 6.78 8.19 -6.77
CA TYR A 76 7.64 7.14 -7.31
C TYR A 76 7.65 7.16 -8.84
N LYS A 77 6.47 7.20 -9.49
CA LYS A 77 6.39 7.31 -10.95
C LYS A 77 7.03 8.58 -11.49
N PHE A 78 6.86 9.70 -10.81
CA PHE A 78 7.45 10.99 -11.19
C PHE A 78 8.98 10.95 -11.11
N LEU A 79 9.54 10.45 -10.00
CA LEU A 79 10.99 10.30 -9.81
C LEU A 79 11.58 9.36 -10.86
N LEU A 80 10.95 8.20 -11.10
CA LEU A 80 11.42 7.23 -12.08
C LEU A 80 11.45 7.82 -13.50
N LYS A 81 10.42 8.61 -13.86
CA LYS A 81 10.39 9.35 -15.13
C LYS A 81 11.48 10.43 -15.21
N LEU A 82 11.73 11.16 -14.12
CA LEU A 82 12.76 12.20 -14.04
C LEU A 82 14.17 11.61 -14.25
N PHE A 83 14.49 10.51 -13.56
CA PHE A 83 15.79 9.84 -13.68
C PHE A 83 15.99 9.15 -15.04
N SER A 84 14.92 8.67 -15.68
CA SER A 84 15.02 8.09 -17.04
C SER A 84 15.21 9.12 -18.15
N SER A 85 15.04 10.41 -17.86
CA SER A 85 15.15 11.51 -18.82
C SER A 85 16.49 12.26 -18.72
N LEU A 86 17.33 11.88 -17.75
CA LEU A 86 18.72 12.35 -17.55
C LEU A 86 19.69 11.32 -18.13
#